data_AF-A0AAD8KPR2-F1
#
_entry.id   AF-A0AAD8KPR2-F1
#
_cell.length_a   1.000
_cell.length_b   1.000
_cell.length_c   1.000
_cell.angle_alpha   90.00
_cell.angle_beta   90.00
_cell.angle_gamma   90.00
#
_symmetry.space_group_name_H-M   'P 1'
#
loop_
_entity.id
_entity.type
_entity.pdbx_description
1 polymer ?
#
loop_
_entity_poly.entity_id
_entity_poly.type
_entity_poly.pdbx_seq_one_letter_code
_entity_poly.pdbx_strand_id
1 'polypeptide(L)'
;MKSSSSSSSSVTKNPKIFKVDLEGNVYCNHDMVSIIRVAGRRSPRIGQKFHGCPLWPRMDYKFFMWKEDADKVLKEQANHTEIKQMPSTLENLKIEYLDLQNKMLVEENKMLKEMNKRLKEENVLLGKSKWGITHVLGFVTVVIAIWLVFGV
;
A
#
# COMPACT_ATOMS: atom_id res chain seq x y z
N MET A 1 -25.91 56.57 34.56
CA MET A 1 -24.79 55.61 34.73
C MET A 1 -25.02 54.47 33.74
N LYS A 2 -24.17 54.33 32.71
CA LYS A 2 -24.35 53.32 31.66
C LYS A 2 -23.52 52.09 32.00
N SER A 3 -24.20 51.01 32.31
CA SER A 3 -23.64 49.69 32.59
C SER A 3 -23.25 49.02 31.27
N SER A 4 -21.96 48.95 30.95
CA SER A 4 -21.44 48.12 29.86
C SER A 4 -20.94 46.80 30.44
N SER A 5 -21.75 45.76 30.30
CA SER A 5 -21.39 44.37 30.55
C SER A 5 -20.38 43.90 29.49
N SER A 6 -19.09 44.03 29.79
CA SER A 6 -18.02 43.43 29.00
C SER A 6 -17.95 41.94 29.30
N SER A 7 -18.68 41.14 28.53
CA SER A 7 -18.53 39.68 28.51
C SER A 7 -17.17 39.32 27.89
N SER A 8 -16.13 39.26 28.73
CA SER A 8 -14.84 38.67 28.39
C SER A 8 -15.01 37.16 28.24
N SER A 9 -15.32 36.69 27.03
CA SER A 9 -15.27 35.28 26.71
C SER A 9 -13.81 34.82 26.69
N SER A 10 -13.30 34.46 27.86
CA SER A 10 -12.11 33.61 28.02
C SER A 10 -12.41 32.25 27.40
N VAL A 11 -12.12 32.12 26.10
CA VAL A 11 -12.15 30.82 25.40
C VAL A 11 -10.90 30.04 25.80
N THR A 12 -10.90 29.55 27.04
CA THR A 12 -10.07 28.41 27.45
C THR A 12 -10.82 27.14 27.07
N LYS A 13 -10.89 26.85 25.77
CA LYS A 13 -11.27 25.53 25.27
C LYS A 13 -10.12 25.07 24.43
N ASN A 14 -9.46 23.99 24.87
CA ASN A 14 -8.36 23.36 24.17
C ASN A 14 -8.57 23.46 22.66
N PRO A 15 -7.63 24.08 21.92
CA PRO A 15 -7.80 24.25 20.50
C PRO A 15 -7.95 22.88 19.84
N LYS A 16 -9.18 22.49 19.50
CA LYS A 16 -9.43 21.23 18.80
C LYS A 16 -8.97 21.46 17.36
N ILE A 17 -7.83 20.91 17.01
CA ILE A 17 -7.50 20.77 15.60
C ILE A 17 -8.55 19.85 14.99
N PHE A 18 -9.29 20.38 14.03
CA PHE A 18 -10.39 19.66 13.39
C PHE A 18 -9.86 18.58 12.45
N LYS A 19 -8.79 18.87 11.70
CA LYS A 19 -8.20 17.96 10.73
C LYS A 19 -6.76 18.37 10.39
N VAL A 20 -5.90 17.37 10.26
CA VAL A 20 -4.50 17.47 9.79
C VAL A 20 -4.29 16.38 8.73
N ASP A 21 -3.53 16.66 7.68
CA ASP A 21 -3.06 15.65 6.73
C ASP A 21 -1.69 15.06 7.11
N LEU A 22 -1.22 14.10 6.30
CA LEU A 22 0.07 13.43 6.51
C LEU A 22 1.26 14.38 6.32
N GLU A 23 1.03 15.48 5.60
CA GLU A 23 1.97 16.55 5.31
C GLU A 23 2.02 17.61 6.42
N GLY A 24 1.20 17.48 7.47
CA GLY A 24 1.16 18.40 8.62
C GLY A 24 0.40 19.69 8.36
N ASN A 25 -0.39 19.78 7.29
CA ASN A 25 -1.24 20.92 7.01
C ASN A 25 -2.47 20.91 7.92
N VAL A 26 -2.74 22.08 8.52
CA VAL A 26 -3.90 22.29 9.38
C VAL A 26 -5.07 22.76 8.53
N TYR A 27 -6.23 22.14 8.68
CA TYR A 27 -7.45 22.51 7.95
C TYR A 27 -8.37 23.39 8.81
N CYS A 28 -9.00 24.37 8.17
CA CYS A 28 -10.04 25.18 8.79
C CYS A 28 -11.42 24.49 8.69
N ASN A 29 -12.44 25.07 9.32
CA ASN A 29 -13.80 24.52 9.35
C ASN A 29 -14.49 24.40 7.98
N HIS A 30 -13.91 24.97 6.91
CA HIS A 30 -14.40 24.80 5.55
C HIS A 30 -13.71 23.65 4.80
N ASP A 31 -13.00 22.77 5.51
CA ASP A 31 -12.17 21.70 4.93
C ASP A 31 -11.12 22.21 3.92
N MET A 32 -10.71 23.47 4.07
CA MET A 32 -9.63 24.06 3.30
C MET A 32 -8.39 24.20 4.15
N VAL A 33 -7.22 24.09 3.50
CA VAL A 33 -5.92 24.32 4.13
C VAL A 33 -5.88 25.73 4.70
N SER A 34 -5.55 25.81 5.99
CA SER A 34 -5.39 27.08 6.69
C SER A 34 -4.15 27.82 6.20
N ILE A 35 -4.23 29.15 6.19
CA ILE A 35 -3.12 30.01 5.83
C ILE A 35 -2.42 30.50 7.09
N ILE A 36 -1.09 30.42 7.11
CA ILE A 36 -0.28 30.99 8.19
C ILE A 36 -0.18 32.51 7.99
N ARG A 37 -0.65 33.27 8.97
CA ARG A 37 -0.58 34.73 9.02
C ARG A 37 0.25 35.17 10.23
N VAL A 38 0.69 36.43 10.21
CA VAL A 38 1.47 37.03 11.29
C VAL A 38 0.61 38.02 12.06
N ALA A 39 0.62 37.92 13.38
CA ALA A 39 -0.12 38.81 14.26
C ALA A 39 0.41 40.25 14.15
N GLY A 40 -0.49 41.17 13.81
CA GLY A 40 -0.19 42.58 13.65
C GLY A 40 0.03 43.32 14.97
N ARG A 41 0.33 44.61 14.87
CA ARG A 41 0.75 45.48 15.99
C ARG A 41 -0.27 45.65 17.12
N ARG A 42 -1.53 45.27 16.91
CA ARG A 42 -2.62 45.37 17.91
C ARG A 42 -2.75 44.13 18.80
N SER A 43 -2.03 43.06 18.50
CA SER A 43 -2.03 41.84 19.30
C SER A 43 -1.03 41.96 20.45
N PRO A 44 -1.26 41.37 21.64
CA PRO A 44 -0.21 41.20 22.65
C PRO A 44 0.91 40.25 22.19
N ARG A 45 0.67 39.47 21.14
CA ARG A 45 1.57 38.49 20.54
C ARG A 45 2.07 38.96 19.17
N ILE A 46 2.52 40.22 19.07
CA ILE A 46 2.98 40.82 17.81
C ILE A 46 4.09 39.95 17.20
N GLY A 47 3.99 39.69 15.89
CA GLY A 47 5.00 38.91 15.17
C GLY A 47 4.84 37.39 15.29
N GLN A 48 3.98 36.89 16.19
CA GLN A 48 3.69 35.46 16.26
C GLN A 48 2.83 35.00 15.08
N LYS A 49 3.02 33.74 14.69
CA LYS A 49 2.34 33.12 13.55
C LYS A 49 1.08 32.40 14.01
N PHE A 50 0.02 32.48 13.23
CA PHE A 50 -1.23 31.77 13.50
C PHE A 50 -1.83 31.23 12.20
N HIS A 51 -2.54 30.11 12.30
CA HIS A 51 -3.36 29.55 11.25
C HIS A 51 -4.71 30.26 11.24
N GLY A 52 -5.11 30.75 10.06
CA GLY A 52 -6.40 31.36 9.83
C GLY A 52 -7.07 30.79 8.59
N CYS A 53 -8.39 30.97 8.49
CA CYS A 53 -9.15 30.59 7.31
C CYS A 53 -8.65 31.36 6.06
N PRO A 54 -8.49 30.71 4.90
CA PRO A 54 -8.15 31.39 3.65
C PRO A 54 -9.18 32.47 3.26
N LEU A 55 -10.45 32.25 3.60
CA LEU A 55 -11.54 33.20 3.28
C LEU A 55 -11.65 34.39 4.25
N TRP A 56 -10.77 34.47 5.26
CA TRP A 56 -10.76 35.60 6.19
C TRP A 56 -10.25 36.88 5.49
N PRO A 57 -10.91 38.05 5.65
CA PRO A 57 -11.98 38.38 6.62
C PRO A 57 -13.41 38.32 6.08
N ARG A 58 -13.63 37.93 4.81
CA ARG A 58 -14.95 38.06 4.15
C ARG A 58 -15.95 37.01 4.61
N MET A 59 -15.50 35.77 4.82
CA MET A 59 -16.32 34.66 5.31
C MET A 59 -15.73 34.20 6.65
N ASP A 60 -16.17 34.84 7.74
CA ASP A 60 -15.58 34.65 9.06
C ASP A 60 -16.17 33.43 9.79
N TYR A 61 -15.56 32.26 9.59
CA TYR A 61 -15.83 31.07 10.39
C TYR A 61 -15.07 31.05 11.73
N LYS A 62 -14.40 32.16 12.10
CA LYS A 62 -13.65 32.32 13.36
C LYS A 62 -12.62 31.21 13.64
N PHE A 63 -12.16 30.53 12.58
CA PHE A 63 -11.06 29.57 12.69
C PHE A 63 -9.77 30.34 12.93
N PHE A 64 -9.23 30.15 14.13
CA PHE A 64 -8.02 30.78 14.62
C PHE A 64 -7.27 29.80 15.51
N MET A 65 -5.98 29.64 15.24
CA MET A 65 -5.11 28.74 15.97
C MET A 65 -3.69 29.29 15.98
N TRP A 66 -3.06 29.43 17.14
CA TRP A 66 -1.64 29.80 17.20
C TRP A 66 -0.80 28.68 16.62
N LYS A 67 0.26 29.03 15.87
CA LYS A 67 1.14 28.03 15.28
C LYS A 67 1.77 27.17 16.37
N GLU A 68 2.17 27.76 17.49
CA GLU A 68 2.78 27.03 18.60
C GLU A 68 1.82 26.01 19.23
N ASP A 69 0.53 26.33 19.28
CA ASP A 69 -0.49 25.42 19.81
C ASP A 69 -0.85 24.34 18.78
N ALA A 70 -0.83 24.67 17.49
CA ALA A 70 -0.97 23.69 16.42
C ALA A 70 0.17 22.67 16.45
N ASP A 71 1.42 23.14 16.53
CA ASP A 71 2.62 22.30 16.57
C ASP A 71 2.63 21.36 17.80
N LYS A 72 2.06 21.79 18.94
CA LYS A 72 1.93 20.93 20.13
C LYS A 72 0.96 19.78 19.91
N VAL A 73 -0.24 20.08 19.40
CA VAL A 73 -1.25 19.05 19.12
C VAL A 73 -0.76 18.08 18.03
N LEU A 74 -0.02 18.57 17.04
CA LEU A 74 0.63 17.72 16.03
C LEU A 74 1.64 16.75 16.66
N LYS A 75 2.50 17.24 17.56
CA LYS A 75 3.45 16.39 18.29
C LYS A 75 2.73 15.36 19.17
N GLU A 76 1.67 15.77 19.86
CA GLU A 76 0.86 14.85 20.67
C GLU A 76 0.19 13.77 19.80
N GLN A 77 -0.34 14.14 18.63
CA GLN A 77 -0.91 13.18 17.68
C GLN A 77 0.15 12.23 17.11
N ALA A 78 1.35 12.72 16.76
CA ALA A 78 2.44 11.86 16.32
C ALA A 78 2.81 10.83 17.39
N ASN A 79 3.01 11.28 18.63
CA ASN A 79 3.32 10.39 19.76
C ASN A 79 2.19 9.39 20.04
N HIS A 80 0.93 9.80 19.88
CA HIS A 80 -0.22 8.91 20.11
C HIS A 80 -0.46 7.94 18.94
N THR A 81 -0.07 8.32 17.71
CA THR A 81 -0.11 7.45 16.53
C THR A 81 0.97 6.37 16.60
N GLU A 82 2.17 6.72 17.05
CA GLU A 82 3.25 5.76 17.32
C GLU A 82 2.89 4.74 18.42
N ILE A 83 2.02 5.09 19.37
CA ILE A 83 1.63 4.20 20.47
C ILE A 83 0.34 3.40 20.17
N LYS A 84 -0.53 3.84 19.25
CA LYS A 84 -1.83 3.17 18.97
C LYS A 84 -2.02 2.60 17.56
N GLN A 85 -1.13 2.87 16.59
CA GLN A 85 -1.21 2.25 15.27
C GLN A 85 -0.13 1.16 15.08
N MET A 86 -0.27 0.11 15.89
CA MET A 86 -0.45 -1.26 15.40
C MET A 86 0.68 -1.87 14.52
N PRO A 87 1.90 -2.10 15.08
CA PRO A 87 2.88 -2.98 14.45
C PRO A 87 2.33 -4.41 14.22
N SER A 88 1.44 -4.90 15.10
CA SER A 88 0.92 -6.26 14.99
C SER A 88 -0.08 -6.48 13.84
N THR A 89 -0.86 -5.51 13.38
CA THR A 89 -1.79 -5.73 12.23
C THR A 89 -1.05 -5.76 10.92
N LEU A 90 -0.03 -4.91 10.75
CA LEU A 90 0.75 -4.92 9.52
C LEU A 90 1.59 -6.20 9.43
N GLU A 91 2.18 -6.64 10.55
CA GLU A 91 2.88 -7.92 10.62
C GLU A 91 1.92 -9.10 10.38
N ASN A 92 0.73 -9.09 10.98
CA ASN A 92 -0.28 -10.14 10.75
C ASN A 92 -0.76 -10.18 9.29
N LEU A 93 -1.01 -9.02 8.67
CA LEU A 93 -1.36 -8.93 7.25
C LEU A 93 -0.22 -9.42 6.35
N LYS A 94 1.03 -9.12 6.70
CA LYS A 94 2.21 -9.61 5.97
C LYS A 94 2.37 -11.12 6.11
N ILE A 95 2.11 -11.67 7.30
CA ILE A 95 2.12 -13.12 7.55
C ILE A 95 1.03 -13.79 6.72
N GLU A 96 -0.18 -13.25 6.71
CA GLU A 96 -1.31 -13.80 5.93
C GLU A 96 -1.04 -13.76 4.43
N TYR A 97 -0.48 -12.65 3.92
CA TYR A 97 -0.05 -12.52 2.53
C TYR A 97 1.01 -13.56 2.15
N LEU A 98 2.03 -13.74 3.00
CA LEU A 98 3.10 -14.73 2.76
C LEU A 98 2.58 -16.16 2.84
N ASP A 99 1.64 -16.46 3.74
CA ASP A 99 0.99 -17.78 3.82
C ASP A 99 0.19 -18.10 2.56
N LEU A 100 -0.56 -17.13 2.04
CA LEU A 100 -1.32 -17.28 0.79
C LEU A 100 -0.38 -17.51 -0.40
N GLN A 101 0.71 -16.75 -0.49
CA GLN A 101 1.70 -16.90 -1.56
C GLN A 101 2.38 -18.28 -1.51
N ASN A 102 2.74 -18.75 -0.32
CA ASN A 102 3.31 -20.09 -0.15
C ASN A 102 2.34 -21.20 -0.57
N LYS A 103 1.04 -21.07 -0.24
CA LYS A 103 0.02 -22.04 -0.68
C LYS A 103 -0.06 -22.14 -2.20
N MET A 104 -0.11 -21.00 -2.90
CA MET A 104 -0.13 -20.99 -4.37
C MET A 104 1.13 -21.64 -4.96
N LEU A 105 2.31 -21.31 -4.43
CA LEU A 105 3.57 -21.90 -4.88
C LEU A 105 3.64 -23.41 -4.64
N VAL A 106 3.06 -23.91 -3.54
CA VAL A 106 3.01 -25.35 -3.25
C VAL A 106 2.07 -26.08 -4.22
N GLU A 107 0.91 -25.50 -4.52
CA GLU A 107 -0.02 -26.05 -5.51
C GLU A 107 0.60 -26.09 -6.92
N GLU A 108 1.25 -25.00 -7.33
CA GLU A 108 1.91 -24.91 -8.64
C GLU A 108 3.05 -25.92 -8.76
N ASN A 109 3.88 -26.05 -7.71
CA ASN A 109 4.94 -27.07 -7.66
C ASN A 109 4.38 -28.50 -7.73
N LYS A 110 3.22 -28.76 -7.12
CA LYS A 110 2.56 -30.07 -7.19
C LYS A 110 2.10 -30.38 -8.61
N MET A 111 1.43 -29.44 -9.26
CA MET A 111 1.01 -29.59 -10.66
C MET A 111 2.18 -29.78 -11.61
N LEU A 112 3.26 -29.00 -11.45
CA LEU A 112 4.47 -29.14 -12.26
C LEU A 112 5.14 -30.52 -12.07
N LYS A 113 5.15 -31.06 -10.85
CA LYS A 113 5.67 -32.42 -10.59
C LYS A 113 4.83 -33.49 -11.28
N GLU A 114 3.51 -33.37 -11.24
CA GLU A 114 2.60 -34.29 -11.92
C GLU A 114 2.73 -34.23 -13.44
N MET A 115 2.84 -33.02 -14.01
CA MET A 115 3.07 -32.83 -15.45
C MET A 115 4.41 -33.40 -15.89
N ASN A 116 5.49 -33.13 -15.14
CA ASN A 116 6.80 -33.71 -15.42
C ASN A 116 6.79 -35.23 -15.35
N LYS A 117 6.03 -35.83 -14.42
CA LYS A 117 5.86 -37.28 -14.35
C LYS A 117 5.17 -37.82 -15.60
N ARG A 118 4.05 -37.22 -16.02
CA ARG A 118 3.33 -37.59 -17.24
C ARG A 118 4.21 -37.49 -18.49
N LEU A 119 4.96 -36.39 -18.64
CA LEU A 119 5.89 -36.20 -19.75
C LEU A 119 7.01 -37.25 -19.75
N LYS A 120 7.53 -37.64 -18.58
CA LYS A 120 8.52 -38.73 -18.49
C LYS A 120 7.93 -40.06 -18.93
N GLU A 121 6.72 -40.38 -18.50
CA GLU A 121 6.01 -41.61 -18.90
C GLU A 121 5.75 -41.63 -20.42
N GLU A 122 5.28 -40.52 -20.99
CA GLU A 122 5.05 -40.37 -22.42
C GLU A 122 6.36 -40.52 -23.23
N ASN A 123 7.44 -39.87 -22.80
CA ASN A 123 8.75 -40.00 -23.45
C ASN A 123 9.29 -41.43 -23.40
N VAL A 124 9.05 -42.17 -22.31
CA VAL A 124 9.43 -43.59 -22.22
C VAL A 124 8.61 -44.44 -23.20
N LEU A 125 7.30 -44.17 -23.35
CA LEU A 125 6.44 -44.88 -24.30
C LEU A 125 6.84 -44.58 -25.75
N LEU A 126 7.07 -43.31 -26.09
CA LEU A 126 7.54 -42.89 -27.41
C LEU A 126 8.96 -43.44 -27.70
N GLY A 127 9.83 -43.55 -26.70
CA GLY A 127 11.14 -44.16 -26.84
C GLY A 127 11.04 -45.64 -27.23
N LYS A 128 10.16 -46.40 -26.57
CA LYS A 128 9.90 -47.82 -26.89
C LYS A 128 9.31 -48.00 -28.29
N SER A 129 8.35 -47.15 -28.69
CA SER A 129 7.73 -47.24 -30.02
C SER A 129 8.71 -46.90 -31.14
N LYS A 130 9.53 -45.84 -30.96
CA LYS A 130 10.60 -45.49 -31.92
C LYS A 130 11.59 -46.64 -32.10
N TRP A 131 12.03 -47.28 -31.01
CA TRP A 131 12.96 -48.41 -31.07
C TRP A 131 12.39 -49.58 -31.88
N GLY A 132 11.13 -49.94 -31.66
CA GLY A 132 10.44 -50.97 -32.45
C GLY A 132 10.34 -50.63 -33.95
N ILE A 133 9.99 -49.39 -34.29
CA ILE A 133 9.88 -48.93 -35.69
C ILE A 133 11.25 -48.97 -36.38
N THR A 134 12.32 -48.51 -35.72
CA THR A 134 13.68 -48.58 -36.27
C THR A 134 14.14 -50.01 -36.52
N HIS A 135 13.79 -50.96 -35.66
CA HIS A 135 14.12 -52.37 -35.87
C HIS A 135 13.38 -52.96 -37.07
N VAL A 136 12.08 -52.68 -37.21
CA VAL A 136 11.27 -53.16 -38.35
C VAL A 136 11.79 -52.58 -39.66
N LEU A 137 12.07 -51.27 -39.71
CA LEU A 137 12.66 -50.63 -40.89
C LEU A 137 14.02 -51.24 -41.24
N GLY A 138 14.90 -51.44 -40.27
CA GLY A 138 16.20 -52.09 -40.47
C GLY A 138 16.08 -53.50 -41.03
N PHE A 139 15.16 -54.31 -40.49
CA PHE A 139 14.89 -55.66 -41.00
C PHE A 139 14.39 -55.64 -42.45
N VAL A 140 13.42 -54.76 -42.77
CA VAL A 140 12.88 -54.64 -44.13
C VAL A 140 13.97 -54.23 -45.11
N THR A 141 14.84 -53.28 -44.76
CA THR A 141 15.95 -52.86 -45.63
C THR A 141 16.96 -53.98 -45.87
N VAL A 142 17.25 -54.81 -44.85
CA VAL A 142 18.16 -55.95 -45.00
C VAL A 142 17.56 -57.02 -45.91
N VAL A 143 16.27 -57.33 -45.74
CA VAL A 143 15.56 -58.31 -46.60
C VAL A 143 15.54 -57.85 -48.06
N ILE A 144 15.25 -56.57 -48.30
CA ILE A 144 15.29 -56.00 -49.66
C ILE A 144 16.70 -56.06 -50.24
N ALA A 145 17.73 -55.73 -49.46
CA ALA A 145 19.13 -55.81 -49.92
C ALA A 145 19.56 -57.24 -50.26
N ILE A 146 19.20 -58.24 -49.44
CA ILE A 146 19.48 -59.65 -49.72
C ILE A 146 18.78 -60.09 -51.00
N TRP A 147 17.51 -59.71 -51.19
CA TRP A 147 16.76 -60.04 -52.40
C TRP A 147 17.39 -59.42 -53.66
N LEU A 148 17.90 -58.19 -53.57
CA LEU A 148 18.60 -57.54 -54.68
C LEU A 148 19.97 -58.19 -55.00
N VAL A 149 20.65 -58.75 -54.00
CA VAL A 149 21.99 -59.36 -54.18
C VAL A 149 21.92 -60.81 -54.66
N PHE A 150 20.92 -61.57 -54.22
CA PHE A 150 20.83 -63.03 -54.48
C PHE A 150 19.61 -63.43 -55.33
N GLY A 151 18.70 -62.50 -55.65
CA GLY A 151 17.42 -62.77 -56.32
C GLY A 151 17.41 -62.66 -57.85
N VAL A 152 18.57 -62.54 -58.51
CA VAL A 152 18.71 -62.61 -59.98
C VAL A 152 19.87 -63.54 -60.33
#